data_AF-A0A7C1NA93-F1
#
_entry.id   AF-A0A7C1NA93-F1
#
_cell.length_a   1.000
_cell.length_b   1.000
_cell.length_c   1.000
_cell.angle_alpha   90.00
_cell.angle_beta   90.00
_cell.angle_gamma   90.00
#
_symmetry.space_group_name_H-M   'P 1'
#
loop_
_entity.id
_entity.type
_entity.pdbx_description
1 polymer ?
#
loop_
_entity_poly.entity_id
_entity_poly.type
_entity_poly.pdbx_seq_one_letter_code
_entity_poly.pdbx_strand_id
1 'polypeptide(L)'
;MNKETLTALKGSIEKWEAIVEGTGIDGGYRNCPLCTLFIDDNCRECPTKCSGSFPYGKWESHVDNEHWAEGTLKIYCPTCKELAQAELDHLKSLLPKE
;
A
#
# COMPACT_ATOMS: atom_id res chain seq x y z
N MET A 1 -3.34 -18.70 -5.67
CA MET A 1 -3.04 -17.40 -6.32
C MET A 1 -2.57 -17.68 -7.74
N ASN A 2 -3.03 -16.96 -8.75
CA ASN A 2 -2.54 -17.12 -10.12
C ASN A 2 -1.19 -16.38 -10.32
N LYS A 3 -0.48 -16.65 -11.42
CA LYS A 3 0.86 -16.08 -11.68
C LYS A 3 0.85 -14.55 -11.77
N GLU A 4 -0.19 -13.99 -12.39
CA GLU A 4 -0.34 -12.54 -12.59
C GLU A 4 -0.56 -11.80 -11.26
N THR A 5 -1.46 -12.32 -10.42
CA THR A 5 -1.70 -11.83 -9.05
C THR A 5 -0.44 -11.92 -8.19
N LEU A 6 0.35 -13.00 -8.32
CA LEU A 6 1.60 -13.15 -7.57
C LEU A 6 2.65 -12.12 -8.00
N THR A 7 2.78 -11.87 -9.31
CA THR A 7 3.66 -10.82 -9.83
C THR A 7 3.23 -9.43 -9.34
N ALA A 8 1.93 -9.13 -9.39
CA ALA A 8 1.40 -7.86 -8.91
C ALA A 8 1.59 -7.68 -7.40
N LEU A 9 1.38 -8.73 -6.60
CA LEU A 9 1.62 -8.71 -5.16
C LEU A 9 3.09 -8.42 -4.83
N LYS A 10 4.04 -9.06 -5.53
CA LYS A 10 5.47 -8.82 -5.33
C LYS A 10 5.86 -7.37 -5.66
N GLY A 11 5.37 -6.82 -6.77
CA GLY A 11 5.64 -5.42 -7.10
C GLY A 11 5.02 -4.43 -6.09
N SER A 12 3.88 -4.77 -5.50
CA SER A 12 3.31 -3.99 -4.38
C SER A 12 4.17 -4.08 -3.12
N ILE A 13 4.71 -5.26 -2.80
CA ILE A 13 5.65 -5.42 -1.67
C ILE A 13 6.89 -4.54 -1.88
N GLU A 14 7.51 -4.58 -3.07
CA GLU A 14 8.69 -3.77 -3.41
C GLU A 14 8.43 -2.26 -3.25
N LYS A 15 7.24 -1.78 -3.67
CA LYS A 15 6.81 -0.39 -3.42
C LYS A 15 6.84 -0.06 -1.92
N TRP A 16 6.22 -0.90 -1.10
CA TRP A 16 6.10 -0.63 0.33
C TRP A 16 7.43 -0.76 1.08
N GLU A 17 8.33 -1.64 0.64
CA GLU A 17 9.71 -1.69 1.13
C GLU A 17 10.42 -0.35 0.88
N ALA A 18 10.33 0.19 -0.33
CA ALA A 18 10.90 1.50 -0.65
C ALA A 18 10.30 2.62 0.22
N ILE A 19 8.98 2.61 0.45
CA ILE A 19 8.32 3.59 1.33
C ILE A 19 8.85 3.47 2.77
N VAL A 20 8.92 2.27 3.34
CA VAL A 20 9.44 2.03 4.71
C VAL A 20 10.90 2.47 4.85
N GLU A 21 11.71 2.29 3.81
CA GLU A 21 13.11 2.75 3.75
C GLU A 21 13.24 4.26 3.52
N GLY A 22 12.16 4.97 3.21
CA GLY A 22 12.15 6.40 2.94
C GLY A 22 12.67 6.78 1.55
N THR A 23 12.88 5.79 0.67
CA THR A 23 13.34 5.97 -0.72
C THR A 23 12.18 6.00 -1.73
N GLY A 24 11.02 5.51 -1.32
CA GLY A 24 9.79 5.41 -2.11
C GLY A 24 8.74 6.46 -1.77
N ILE A 25 7.77 6.61 -2.66
CA ILE A 25 6.59 7.47 -2.51
C ILE A 25 5.35 6.61 -2.74
N ASP A 26 4.31 6.84 -1.96
CA ASP A 26 2.99 6.28 -2.18
C ASP A 26 2.23 7.11 -3.23
N GLY A 27 2.01 6.52 -4.40
CA GLY A 27 1.18 7.09 -5.47
C GLY A 27 -0.24 6.51 -5.48
N GLY A 28 -0.66 5.89 -4.38
CA GLY A 28 -1.91 5.15 -4.28
C GLY A 28 -1.96 4.01 -5.30
N TYR A 29 -3.11 3.89 -6.00
CA TYR A 29 -3.29 2.87 -7.04
C TYR A 29 -2.34 3.06 -8.24
N ARG A 30 -1.89 4.28 -8.52
CA ARG A 30 -1.11 4.62 -9.73
C ARG A 30 0.26 3.95 -9.78
N ASN A 31 0.83 3.62 -8.62
CA ASN A 31 2.11 2.92 -8.52
C ASN A 31 2.02 1.63 -7.72
N CYS A 32 0.81 1.13 -7.44
CA CYS A 32 0.60 -0.16 -6.77
C CYS A 32 0.12 -1.19 -7.81
N PRO A 33 0.97 -2.15 -8.22
CA PRO A 33 0.61 -3.12 -9.24
C PRO A 33 -0.59 -3.99 -8.83
N LEU A 34 -0.68 -4.38 -7.55
CA LEU A 34 -1.84 -5.12 -7.04
C LEU A 34 -3.13 -4.29 -7.13
N CYS A 35 -3.09 -3.01 -6.78
CA CYS A 35 -4.26 -2.14 -6.98
C CYS A 35 -4.61 -2.02 -8.46
N THR A 36 -3.63 -1.82 -9.34
CA THR A 36 -3.85 -1.70 -10.78
C THR A 36 -4.50 -2.94 -11.37
N LEU A 37 -4.13 -4.13 -10.87
CA LEU A 37 -4.68 -5.40 -11.35
C LEU A 37 -6.15 -5.62 -10.95
N PHE A 38 -6.57 -5.07 -9.83
CA PHE A 38 -7.88 -5.33 -9.21
C PHE A 38 -8.76 -4.08 -9.10
N ILE A 39 -8.37 -2.95 -9.69
CA ILE A 39 -9.20 -1.75 -9.74
C ILE A 39 -10.40 -2.05 -10.66
N ASP A 40 -11.58 -2.23 -10.06
CA ASP A 40 -12.87 -2.34 -10.75
C ASP A 40 -13.49 -0.93 -10.81
N ASP A 41 -14.22 -0.61 -11.89
CA ASP A 41 -15.03 0.60 -12.03
C ASP A 41 -16.01 0.81 -10.85
N ASN A 42 -16.41 -0.26 -10.15
CA ASN A 42 -17.23 -0.18 -8.93
C ASN A 42 -16.45 0.17 -7.65
N CYS A 43 -15.13 0.00 -7.64
CA CYS A 43 -14.27 0.33 -6.50
C CYS A 43 -13.00 1.02 -7.01
N ARG A 44 -13.10 2.33 -7.22
CA ARG A 44 -11.97 3.22 -7.60
C ARG A 44 -10.90 3.37 -6.50
N GLU A 45 -10.95 2.52 -5.48
CA GLU A 45 -10.07 2.50 -4.32
C GLU A 45 -9.27 1.20 -4.26
N CYS A 46 -8.24 1.15 -3.42
CA CYS A 46 -7.42 -0.05 -3.22
C CYS A 46 -8.31 -1.29 -2.96
N PRO A 47 -8.06 -2.44 -3.61
CA PRO A 47 -8.84 -3.67 -3.41
C PRO A 47 -8.82 -4.17 -1.95
N THR A 48 -7.76 -3.83 -1.20
CA THR A 48 -7.68 -4.10 0.24
C THR A 48 -8.68 -3.26 1.04
N LYS A 49 -9.02 -2.05 0.58
CA LYS A 49 -10.05 -1.18 1.17
C LYS A 49 -11.45 -1.77 0.95
N CYS A 50 -11.72 -2.31 -0.25
CA CYS A 50 -13.00 -2.96 -0.58
C CYS A 50 -13.24 -4.31 0.13
N SER A 51 -12.18 -4.93 0.65
CA SER A 51 -12.24 -6.17 1.46
C SER A 51 -12.12 -5.91 2.97
N GLY A 52 -12.11 -4.64 3.41
CA GLY A 52 -12.01 -4.27 4.83
C GLY A 52 -10.61 -4.45 5.43
N SER A 53 -9.57 -4.63 4.62
CA SER A 53 -8.19 -4.74 5.10
C SER A 53 -7.64 -3.40 5.56
N PHE A 54 -7.08 -3.47 6.76
CA PHE A 54 -7.03 -2.41 7.77
C PHE A 54 -5.68 -1.66 7.95
N PRO A 55 -4.58 -1.89 7.18
CA PRO A 55 -3.38 -1.05 7.29
C PRO A 55 -3.35 0.15 6.32
N TYR A 56 -3.58 -0.04 5.02
CA TYR A 56 -3.54 1.07 4.03
C TYR A 56 -4.46 2.24 4.39
N GLY A 57 -5.71 1.97 4.82
CA GLY A 57 -6.64 3.03 5.21
C GLY A 57 -6.17 3.85 6.43
N LYS A 58 -5.40 3.23 7.35
CA LYS A 58 -4.80 3.96 8.47
C LYS A 58 -3.63 4.82 8.02
N TRP A 59 -2.77 4.28 7.15
CA TRP A 59 -1.69 5.04 6.51
C TRP A 59 -2.24 6.26 5.78
N GLU A 60 -3.20 6.07 4.88
CA GLU A 60 -3.81 7.13 4.08
C GLU A 60 -4.43 8.20 4.97
N SER A 61 -5.25 7.80 5.96
CA SER A 61 -5.87 8.73 6.92
C SER A 61 -4.83 9.50 7.74
N HIS A 62 -3.75 8.85 8.17
CA HIS A 62 -2.71 9.53 8.94
C HIS A 62 -1.98 10.57 8.08
N VAL A 63 -1.57 10.21 6.86
CA VAL A 63 -0.87 11.14 5.97
C VAL A 63 -1.79 12.29 5.54
N ASP A 64 -3.07 12.03 5.28
CA ASP A 64 -4.05 13.06 4.92
C ASP A 64 -4.38 14.00 6.10
N ASN A 65 -4.44 13.50 7.33
CA ASN A 65 -4.75 14.37 8.48
C ASN A 65 -3.51 15.13 8.99
N GLU A 66 -2.35 14.47 9.06
CA GLU A 66 -1.17 15.01 9.74
C GLU A 66 -0.14 15.62 8.76
N HIS A 67 -0.21 15.27 7.48
CA HIS A 67 0.81 15.61 6.47
C HIS A 67 0.24 16.13 5.14
N TRP A 68 -1.03 16.56 5.10
CA TRP A 68 -1.67 17.08 3.87
C TRP A 68 -0.89 18.22 3.19
N ALA A 69 -0.20 19.05 3.97
CA ALA A 69 0.55 20.20 3.47
C ALA A 69 1.82 19.80 2.68
N GLU A 70 2.28 18.55 2.82
CA GLU A 70 3.54 18.09 2.23
C GLU A 70 3.42 17.69 0.75
N GLY A 71 2.20 17.48 0.25
CA GLY A 71 1.89 17.24 -1.17
C GLY A 71 2.46 15.94 -1.78
N THR A 72 3.21 15.14 -1.02
CA THR A 72 3.66 13.79 -1.40
C THR A 72 3.35 12.80 -0.27
N LEU A 73 2.94 11.58 -0.59
CA LEU A 73 2.67 10.57 0.45
C LEU A 73 3.95 9.75 0.68
N LYS A 74 4.73 10.08 1.71
CA LYS A 74 5.97 9.39 2.10
C LYS A 74 6.11 9.38 3.62
N ILE A 75 7.18 8.79 4.15
CA ILE A 75 7.45 8.83 5.59
C ILE A 75 7.85 10.24 6.02
N TYR A 76 7.04 10.86 6.89
CA TYR A 76 7.36 12.15 7.53
C TYR A 76 7.64 12.04 9.02
N CYS A 77 7.04 11.04 9.68
CA CYS A 77 7.13 10.86 11.12
C CYS A 77 7.24 9.36 11.50
N PRO A 78 7.52 9.04 12.78
CA PRO A 78 7.57 7.64 13.24
C PRO A 78 6.26 6.87 12.99
N THR A 79 5.11 7.51 13.17
CA THR A 79 3.79 6.88 12.95
C THR A 79 3.56 6.53 11.49
N CYS A 80 4.01 7.36 10.54
CA CYS A 80 4.04 6.99 9.12
C CYS A 80 4.79 5.66 8.94
N LYS A 81 6.00 5.54 9.51
CA LYS A 81 6.81 4.33 9.32
C LYS A 81 6.15 3.08 9.88
N GLU A 82 5.52 3.18 11.06
CA GLU A 82 4.78 2.08 11.66
C GLU A 82 3.59 1.63 10.78
N LEU A 83 2.83 2.59 10.25
CA LEU A 83 1.68 2.31 9.38
C LEU A 83 2.10 1.73 8.03
N ALA A 84 3.19 2.23 7.44
CA ALA A 84 3.77 1.68 6.21
C ALA A 84 4.30 0.25 6.43
N GLN A 85 4.94 -0.01 7.57
CA GLN A 85 5.40 -1.35 7.92
C GLN A 85 4.22 -2.32 8.08
N ALA A 86 3.12 -1.88 8.70
CA ALA A 86 1.92 -2.71 8.86
C ALA A 86 1.29 -3.10 7.51
N GLU A 87 1.30 -2.19 6.53
CA GLU A 87 0.84 -2.50 5.17
C GLU A 87 1.80 -3.47 4.45
N LEU A 88 3.10 -3.26 4.59
CA LEU A 88 4.11 -4.18 4.06
C LEU A 88 3.96 -5.60 4.62
N ASP A 89 3.78 -5.72 5.94
CA ASP A 89 3.60 -6.99 6.63
C ASP A 89 2.31 -7.68 6.19
N HIS A 90 1.23 -6.91 6.01
CA HIS A 90 -0.02 -7.43 5.47
C HIS A 90 0.16 -8.00 4.07
N LEU A 91 0.81 -7.27 3.15
CA LEU A 91 1.07 -7.76 1.79
C LEU A 91 1.96 -9.02 1.79
N LYS A 92 3.00 -9.05 2.62
CA LYS A 92 3.85 -10.24 2.80
C LYS A 92 3.05 -11.44 3.31
N SER A 93 2.05 -11.22 4.16
CA SER A 93 1.17 -12.29 4.66
C SER A 93 0.28 -12.93 3.58
N LEU A 94 0.05 -12.24 2.46
CA LEU A 94 -0.73 -12.75 1.33
C LEU A 94 0.06 -13.68 0.41
N LEU A 95 1.39 -13.75 0.56
CA LEU A 95 2.22 -14.68 -0.21
C LEU A 95 1.81 -16.13 0.09
N PRO A 96 1.76 -17.01 -0.93
CA PRO A 96 1.46 -18.42 -0.70
C PRO A 96 2.52 -19.04 0.23
N LYS A 97 2.05 -19.78 1.24
CA LYS A 97 2.93 -20.58 2.10
C LYS A 97 3.52 -21.72 1.28
N GLU A 98 4.81 -21.97 1.46
CA GLU A 98 5.52 -23.12 0.87
C GLU A 98 4.96 -24.46 1.37
#